data_AF-A0A1C6CUF8-F1
#
_entry.id   AF-A0A1C6CUF8-F1
#
_cell.length_a   1.000
_cell.length_b   1.000
_cell.length_c   1.000
_cell.angle_alpha   90.00
_cell.angle_beta   90.00
_cell.angle_gamma   90.00
#
_symmetry.space_group_name_H-M   'P 1'
#
loop_
_entity.id
_entity.type
_entity.pdbx_description
1 polymer ?
#
loop_
_entity_poly.entity_id
_entity_poly.type
_entity_poly.pdbx_seq_one_letter_code
_entity_poly.pdbx_strand_id
1 'polypeptide(L)'
;MPPQLRSRLSAAGFSLVLTAGGTEVTRFGNITVTKAVDGLGTSGICTSQLSFETPAPFNAYRAAPVVLTGVSGVGKYYIDSRSQSGGVVTVTCLDRMAFSDEDFPYASIDSSVPKNVPINTVMDLIVRTVGELTGWGGIPSWLTSISRTELQETCSDILTKISEACCGVFYITDEQNLQFLPYGNTSGQVNADVHTALDVGCEFTATGIKCTDGDGNVITRGDASRKYDSICIASELITDSGCEEIWGRAENYTHAAYSCQRCRLDGIPPTGGTVNFAGSGIMRAGSVTASISKAGIFAEVSNPEPSDSEIGMRGRNLRESDSKVRYGRSGAMMFTKYQGVVMVDGEEKVNSG
;
A
#
# COMPACT_ATOMS: atom_id res chain seq x y z
N MET A 1 -35.53 22.92 -20.39
CA MET A 1 -34.12 22.67 -20.00
C MET A 1 -33.71 21.29 -20.50
N PRO A 2 -32.47 21.12 -20.97
CA PRO A 2 -32.09 20.05 -21.88
C PRO A 2 -32.08 18.68 -21.20
N PRO A 3 -32.12 17.57 -21.98
CA PRO A 3 -32.05 16.23 -21.43
C PRO A 3 -30.71 16.04 -20.74
N GLN A 4 -30.74 15.56 -19.49
CA GLN A 4 -29.55 15.11 -18.80
C GLN A 4 -28.89 14.01 -19.63
N LEU A 5 -27.71 14.29 -20.18
CA LEU A 5 -26.79 13.28 -20.66
C LEU A 5 -26.41 12.42 -19.45
N ARG A 6 -27.19 11.37 -19.19
CA ARG A 6 -26.68 10.18 -18.51
C ARG A 6 -25.58 9.66 -19.42
N SER A 7 -24.32 9.87 -19.07
CA SER A 7 -23.21 9.10 -19.64
C SER A 7 -23.41 7.64 -19.21
N ARG A 8 -24.29 6.94 -19.94
CA ARG A 8 -24.29 5.49 -19.94
C ARG A 8 -22.94 5.11 -20.51
N LEU A 9 -21.99 4.75 -19.64
CA LEU A 9 -20.90 3.86 -20.03
C LEU A 9 -21.58 2.61 -20.59
N SER A 10 -21.74 2.58 -21.90
CA SER A 10 -22.30 1.42 -22.58
C SER A 10 -21.27 0.30 -22.44
N ALA A 11 -21.73 -0.92 -22.20
CA ALA A 11 -20.91 -2.13 -22.17
C ALA A 11 -20.12 -2.38 -23.48
N ALA A 12 -20.25 -1.50 -24.48
CA ALA A 12 -19.54 -1.52 -25.75
C ALA A 12 -18.10 -0.95 -25.70
N GLY A 13 -17.63 -0.45 -24.54
CA GLY A 13 -16.32 0.22 -24.42
C GLY A 13 -15.14 -0.61 -23.87
N PHE A 14 -15.39 -1.71 -23.16
CA PHE A 14 -14.31 -2.49 -22.51
C PHE A 14 -13.85 -3.65 -23.41
N SER A 15 -12.88 -3.39 -24.28
CA SER A 15 -12.12 -4.43 -24.97
C SER A 15 -10.88 -4.78 -24.17
N LEU A 16 -11.01 -5.78 -23.29
CA LEU A 16 -9.87 -6.26 -22.49
C LEU A 16 -8.96 -7.13 -23.35
N VAL A 17 -7.66 -6.80 -23.34
CA VAL A 17 -6.61 -7.65 -23.94
C VAL A 17 -5.57 -7.91 -22.86
N LEU A 18 -5.32 -9.19 -22.59
CA LEU A 18 -4.30 -9.65 -21.65
C LEU A 18 -3.12 -10.21 -22.43
N THR A 19 -1.91 -9.76 -22.10
CA THR A 19 -0.67 -10.33 -22.62
C THR A 19 0.17 -10.87 -21.47
N ALA A 20 0.81 -12.02 -21.66
CA ALA A 20 1.74 -12.63 -20.72
C ALA A 20 3.01 -13.05 -21.46
N GLY A 21 4.17 -12.53 -21.03
CA GLY A 21 5.45 -12.79 -21.69
C GLY A 21 5.48 -12.33 -23.16
N GLY A 22 4.72 -11.27 -23.48
CA GLY A 22 4.58 -10.75 -24.85
C GLY A 22 3.62 -11.53 -25.76
N THR A 23 2.97 -12.59 -25.26
CA THR A 23 1.97 -13.36 -26.02
C THR A 23 0.57 -13.04 -25.53
N GLU A 24 -0.38 -12.86 -26.44
CA GLU A 24 -1.78 -12.65 -26.09
C GLU A 24 -2.41 -13.90 -25.47
N VAL A 25 -3.07 -13.72 -24.34
CA VAL A 25 -3.88 -14.75 -23.69
C VAL A 25 -5.29 -14.64 -24.23
N THR A 26 -5.68 -15.52 -25.14
CA THR A 26 -6.96 -15.38 -25.89
C THR A 26 -8.20 -15.76 -25.06
N ARG A 27 -8.03 -16.52 -23.98
CA ARG A 27 -9.11 -16.93 -23.07
C ARG A 27 -8.69 -16.68 -21.63
N PHE A 28 -9.33 -15.72 -21.00
CA PHE A 28 -9.10 -15.36 -19.61
C PHE A 28 -10.38 -14.84 -18.96
N GLY A 29 -10.42 -14.88 -17.63
CA GLY A 29 -11.53 -14.40 -16.82
C GLY A 29 -11.14 -14.20 -15.37
N ASN A 30 -12.13 -13.91 -14.52
CA ASN A 30 -11.96 -13.75 -13.07
C ASN A 30 -10.79 -12.82 -12.70
N ILE A 31 -10.69 -11.71 -13.43
CA ILE A 31 -9.62 -10.73 -13.25
C ILE A 31 -9.91 -9.95 -11.98
N THR A 32 -8.94 -9.94 -11.07
CA THR A 32 -9.01 -9.17 -9.83
C THR A 32 -7.74 -8.34 -9.68
N VAL A 33 -7.87 -7.07 -9.32
CA VAL A 33 -6.76 -6.20 -8.94
C VAL A 33 -6.95 -5.79 -7.49
N THR A 34 -5.90 -5.94 -6.69
CA THR A 34 -5.88 -5.53 -5.28
C THR A 34 -4.75 -4.55 -5.03
N LYS A 35 -5.09 -3.41 -4.45
CA LYS A 35 -4.15 -2.39 -3.97
C LYS A 35 -4.48 -2.08 -2.52
N ALA A 36 -3.49 -2.04 -1.64
CA ALA A 36 -3.70 -1.70 -0.25
C ALA A 36 -2.52 -0.89 0.31
N VAL A 37 -2.87 0.10 1.11
CA VAL A 37 -1.98 0.83 2.02
C VAL A 37 -2.20 0.23 3.40
N ASP A 38 -1.11 -0.09 4.09
CA ASP A 38 -1.20 -0.63 5.45
C ASP A 38 -1.48 0.49 6.48
N GLY A 39 -2.35 0.19 7.44
CA GLY A 39 -2.79 1.09 8.51
C GLY A 39 -3.17 2.50 8.02
N LEU A 40 -2.62 3.52 8.67
CA LEU A 40 -2.86 4.94 8.37
C LEU A 40 -2.14 5.45 7.10
N GLY A 41 -1.25 4.65 6.48
CA GLY A 41 -0.40 5.12 5.39
C GLY A 41 0.73 6.06 5.84
N THR A 42 1.22 5.88 7.06
CA THR A 42 2.32 6.68 7.63
C THR A 42 3.71 6.09 7.34
N SER A 43 3.79 4.85 6.85
CA SER A 43 5.04 4.13 6.60
C SER A 43 4.76 2.89 5.74
N GLY A 44 5.72 2.50 4.91
CA GLY A 44 5.77 1.20 4.25
C GLY A 44 5.90 1.27 2.74
N ILE A 45 5.96 0.08 2.14
CA ILE A 45 5.93 -0.13 0.70
C ILE A 45 4.65 -0.87 0.33
N CYS A 46 4.03 -0.48 -0.77
CA CYS A 46 2.78 -1.05 -1.25
C CYS A 46 3.05 -1.92 -2.48
N THR A 47 2.76 -3.21 -2.36
CA THR A 47 2.78 -4.16 -3.47
C THR A 47 1.35 -4.36 -3.97
N SER A 48 1.10 -4.05 -5.23
CA SER A 48 -0.16 -4.33 -5.91
C SER A 48 -0.18 -5.76 -6.45
N GLN A 49 -1.36 -6.38 -6.44
CA GLN A 49 -1.57 -7.72 -6.98
C GLN A 49 -2.61 -7.69 -8.11
N LEU A 50 -2.32 -8.43 -9.19
CA LEU A 50 -3.28 -8.77 -10.24
C LEU A 50 -3.42 -10.29 -10.31
N SER A 51 -4.64 -10.79 -10.31
CA SER A 51 -4.92 -12.21 -10.54
C SER A 51 -5.88 -12.40 -11.70
N PHE A 52 -5.74 -13.51 -12.41
CA PHE A 52 -6.67 -13.92 -13.46
C PHE A 52 -6.69 -15.43 -13.60
N GLU A 53 -7.72 -15.94 -14.28
CA GLU A 53 -7.85 -17.35 -14.61
C GLU A 53 -7.81 -17.58 -16.11
N THR A 54 -7.23 -18.69 -16.53
CA THR A 54 -7.15 -19.11 -17.94
C THR A 54 -7.20 -20.64 -18.05
N PRO A 55 -7.75 -21.23 -19.13
CA PRO A 55 -7.74 -22.68 -19.31
C PRO A 55 -6.32 -23.25 -19.40
N ALA A 56 -6.11 -24.44 -18.84
CA ALA A 56 -4.85 -25.17 -18.99
C ALA A 56 -4.70 -25.72 -20.43
N PRO A 57 -3.46 -25.86 -20.94
CA PRO A 57 -2.20 -25.45 -20.33
C PRO A 57 -1.92 -23.95 -20.51
N PHE A 58 -1.30 -23.33 -19.50
CA PHE A 58 -0.81 -21.95 -19.58
C PHE A 58 0.72 -21.94 -19.57
N ASN A 59 1.30 -21.60 -20.72
CA ASN A 59 2.74 -21.69 -20.95
C ASN A 59 3.37 -20.29 -21.01
N ALA A 60 3.73 -19.75 -19.86
CA ALA A 60 4.55 -18.53 -19.74
C ALA A 60 5.79 -18.82 -18.88
N TYR A 61 6.90 -18.14 -19.15
CA TYR A 61 8.12 -18.27 -18.34
C TYR A 61 7.92 -17.67 -16.94
N ARG A 62 8.80 -17.99 -15.98
CA ARG A 62 8.71 -17.45 -14.59
C ARG A 62 8.93 -15.94 -14.59
N ALA A 63 8.21 -15.21 -13.74
CA ALA A 63 8.27 -13.74 -13.70
C ALA A 63 8.01 -13.07 -15.07
N ALA A 64 7.26 -13.72 -15.97
CA ALA A 64 6.90 -13.10 -17.24
C ALA A 64 6.01 -11.86 -16.99
N PRO A 65 6.22 -10.76 -17.72
CA PRO A 65 5.41 -9.56 -17.60
C PRO A 65 3.99 -9.84 -18.07
N VAL A 66 3.02 -9.30 -17.34
CA VAL A 66 1.59 -9.37 -17.59
C VAL A 66 1.05 -7.96 -17.72
N VAL A 67 0.40 -7.67 -18.84
CA VAL A 67 -0.21 -6.38 -19.13
C VAL A 67 -1.67 -6.60 -19.52
N LEU A 68 -2.57 -5.92 -18.80
CA LEU A 68 -3.98 -5.84 -19.11
C LEU A 68 -4.27 -4.47 -19.70
N THR A 69 -4.74 -4.43 -20.94
CA THR A 69 -5.14 -3.19 -21.61
C THR A 69 -6.65 -3.11 -21.77
N GLY A 70 -7.17 -1.91 -22.02
CA GLY A 70 -8.61 -1.64 -22.10
C GLY A 70 -9.26 -1.26 -20.76
N VAL A 71 -8.43 -1.01 -19.73
CA VAL A 71 -8.84 -0.52 -18.41
C VAL A 71 -7.78 0.47 -17.90
N SER A 72 -8.21 1.56 -17.28
CA SER A 72 -7.31 2.54 -16.64
C SER A 72 -6.98 2.10 -15.21
N GLY A 73 -5.83 2.54 -14.69
CA GLY A 73 -5.47 2.24 -13.29
C GLY A 73 -4.73 0.90 -13.09
N VAL A 74 -4.36 0.22 -14.18
CA VAL A 74 -3.70 -1.09 -14.15
C VAL A 74 -2.37 -1.00 -14.88
N GLY A 75 -1.27 -0.98 -14.11
CA GLY A 75 0.09 -1.06 -14.62
C GLY A 75 0.51 -2.44 -15.13
N LYS A 76 1.83 -2.61 -15.31
CA LYS A 76 2.47 -3.89 -15.62
C LYS A 76 2.70 -4.69 -14.32
N TYR A 77 2.40 -5.98 -14.38
CA TYR A 77 2.64 -6.96 -13.30
C TYR A 77 3.56 -8.08 -13.80
N TYR A 78 4.01 -8.94 -12.89
CA TYR A 78 4.90 -10.06 -13.19
C TYR A 78 4.39 -11.31 -12.49
N ILE A 79 4.44 -12.46 -13.18
CA ILE A 79 3.92 -13.70 -12.63
C ILE A 79 4.75 -14.14 -11.43
N ASP A 80 4.10 -14.19 -10.27
CA ASP A 80 4.65 -14.70 -9.02
C ASP A 80 4.36 -16.20 -8.89
N SER A 81 3.09 -16.59 -8.98
CA SER A 81 2.66 -17.96 -8.73
C SER A 81 1.53 -18.41 -9.66
N ARG A 82 1.41 -19.73 -9.79
CA ARG A 82 0.39 -20.41 -10.60
C ARG A 82 -0.16 -21.60 -9.83
N SER A 83 -1.48 -21.71 -9.79
CA SER A 83 -2.17 -22.87 -9.26
C SER A 83 -3.03 -23.47 -10.37
N GLN A 84 -3.01 -24.79 -10.52
CA GLN A 84 -3.83 -25.49 -11.50
C GLN A 84 -4.80 -26.42 -10.80
N SER A 85 -6.10 -26.25 -11.09
CA SER A 85 -7.17 -27.10 -10.60
C SER A 85 -8.32 -27.16 -11.60
N GLY A 86 -8.93 -28.33 -11.79
CA GLY A 86 -10.13 -28.47 -12.64
C GLY A 86 -9.96 -28.05 -14.11
N GLY A 87 -8.74 -28.11 -14.67
CA GLY A 87 -8.46 -27.66 -16.04
C GLY A 87 -8.34 -26.14 -16.20
N VAL A 88 -8.33 -25.39 -15.10
CA VAL A 88 -8.09 -23.95 -15.04
C VAL A 88 -6.77 -23.68 -14.34
N VAL A 89 -6.04 -22.68 -14.81
CA VAL A 89 -4.85 -22.12 -14.17
C VAL A 89 -5.22 -20.75 -13.61
N THR A 90 -5.10 -20.60 -12.29
CA THR A 90 -5.16 -19.30 -11.61
C THR A 90 -3.75 -18.76 -11.53
N VAL A 91 -3.54 -17.54 -12.04
CA VAL A 91 -2.25 -16.87 -12.07
C VAL A 91 -2.30 -15.67 -11.15
N THR A 92 -1.34 -15.59 -10.23
CA THR A 92 -1.14 -14.42 -9.36
C THR A 92 0.09 -13.67 -9.84
N CYS A 93 -0.06 -12.37 -10.02
CA CYS A 93 0.99 -11.47 -10.46
C CYS A 93 1.16 -10.33 -9.46
N LEU A 94 2.41 -9.91 -9.25
CA LEU A 94 2.75 -8.77 -8.40
C LEU A 94 3.36 -7.65 -9.26
N ASP A 95 3.23 -6.41 -8.82
CA ASP A 95 3.95 -5.31 -9.46
C ASP A 95 5.47 -5.40 -9.21
N ARG A 96 6.21 -4.41 -9.72
CA ARG A 96 7.67 -4.42 -9.60
C ARG A 96 8.16 -4.21 -8.15
N MET A 97 7.30 -3.86 -7.19
CA MET A 97 7.68 -3.65 -5.79
C MET A 97 8.15 -4.96 -5.16
N ALA A 98 7.61 -6.10 -5.62
CA ALA A 98 8.04 -7.43 -5.18
C ALA A 98 9.51 -7.76 -5.48
N PHE A 99 10.18 -7.00 -6.35
CA PHE A 99 11.61 -7.16 -6.67
C PHE A 99 12.51 -6.25 -5.81
N SER A 100 11.95 -5.51 -4.86
CA SER A 100 12.72 -4.64 -3.96
C SER A 100 13.42 -5.39 -2.82
N ASP A 101 13.13 -6.68 -2.63
CA ASP A 101 13.84 -7.52 -1.67
C ASP A 101 15.27 -7.92 -2.13
N GLU A 102 15.70 -7.44 -3.29
CA GLU A 102 17.08 -7.56 -3.76
C GLU A 102 18.04 -6.67 -2.95
N ASP A 103 19.27 -7.17 -2.75
CA ASP A 103 20.33 -6.43 -2.06
C ASP A 103 20.61 -5.09 -2.75
N PHE A 104 20.71 -4.03 -1.94
CA PHE A 104 21.11 -2.73 -2.47
C PHE A 104 22.53 -2.84 -3.07
N PRO A 105 22.81 -2.25 -4.25
CA PRO A 105 24.08 -2.41 -4.94
C PRO A 105 25.16 -1.52 -4.32
N TYR A 106 25.47 -1.77 -3.04
CA TYR A 106 26.36 -0.97 -2.19
C TYR A 106 27.75 -0.74 -2.81
N ALA A 107 28.27 -1.74 -3.52
CA ALA A 107 29.53 -1.64 -4.25
C ALA A 107 29.53 -0.62 -5.40
N SER A 108 28.35 -0.18 -5.86
CA SER A 108 28.20 0.87 -6.88
C SER A 108 28.31 2.29 -6.31
N ILE A 109 28.35 2.45 -4.99
CA ILE A 109 28.57 3.76 -4.35
C ILE A 109 30.04 4.12 -4.51
N ASP A 110 30.31 5.31 -5.04
CA ASP A 110 31.66 5.86 -5.14
C ASP A 110 32.40 5.78 -3.79
N SER A 111 33.60 5.21 -3.81
CA SER A 111 34.46 5.10 -2.63
C SER A 111 34.90 6.48 -2.11
N SER A 112 34.82 7.52 -2.95
CA SER A 112 35.09 8.91 -2.57
C SER A 112 34.02 9.54 -1.68
N VAL A 113 32.87 8.87 -1.47
CA VAL A 113 31.77 9.34 -0.60
C VAL A 113 31.91 8.70 0.80
N PRO A 114 32.51 9.39 1.78
CA PRO A 114 32.96 8.74 3.01
C PRO A 114 31.88 8.59 4.08
N LYS A 115 30.79 9.37 4.02
CA LYS A 115 29.82 9.42 5.14
C LYS A 115 28.36 9.35 4.69
N ASN A 116 27.88 10.36 3.96
CA ASN A 116 26.48 10.44 3.55
C ASN A 116 26.38 10.33 2.02
N VAL A 117 25.45 9.50 1.55
CA VAL A 117 25.17 9.31 0.12
C VAL A 117 23.97 10.17 -0.25
N PRO A 118 24.03 10.97 -1.34
CA PRO A 118 22.88 11.74 -1.81
C PRO A 118 21.66 10.87 -2.07
N ILE A 119 20.47 11.32 -1.65
CA ILE A 119 19.24 10.51 -1.77
C ILE A 119 18.95 10.15 -3.23
N ASN A 120 19.21 11.08 -4.16
CA ASN A 120 18.98 10.85 -5.59
C ASN A 120 19.81 9.67 -6.09
N THR A 121 21.07 9.57 -5.67
CA THR A 121 21.95 8.45 -6.03
C THR A 121 21.42 7.13 -5.46
N VAL A 122 20.93 7.13 -4.21
CA VAL A 122 20.33 5.93 -3.60
C VAL A 122 19.09 5.49 -4.36
N MET A 123 18.20 6.41 -4.70
CA MET A 123 16.98 6.10 -5.45
C MET A 123 17.26 5.64 -6.87
N ASP A 124 18.20 6.27 -7.59
CA ASP A 124 18.62 5.83 -8.92
C ASP A 124 19.20 4.41 -8.89
N LEU A 125 19.97 4.07 -7.85
CA LEU A 125 20.49 2.72 -7.66
C LEU A 125 19.38 1.72 -7.35
N ILE A 126 18.41 2.05 -6.49
CA ILE A 126 17.24 1.20 -6.21
C ILE A 126 16.45 0.96 -7.50
N VAL A 127 16.13 2.02 -8.25
CA VAL A 127 15.41 1.94 -9.52
C VAL A 127 16.11 1.01 -10.51
N ARG A 128 17.44 1.11 -10.59
CA ARG A 128 18.26 0.24 -11.46
C ARG A 128 18.28 -1.21 -10.99
N THR A 129 18.37 -1.45 -9.68
CA THR A 129 18.40 -2.82 -9.10
C THR A 129 17.07 -3.52 -9.25
N VAL A 130 15.96 -2.85 -8.90
CA VAL A 130 14.60 -3.35 -9.10
C VAL A 130 14.33 -3.59 -10.60
N GLY A 131 14.84 -2.71 -11.46
CA GLY A 131 14.81 -2.84 -12.91
C GLY A 131 13.42 -2.59 -13.52
N GLU A 132 13.37 -2.31 -14.82
CA GLU A 132 12.15 -1.97 -15.59
C GLU A 132 11.33 -0.77 -15.08
N LEU A 133 11.78 -0.09 -14.02
CA LEU A 133 11.22 1.15 -13.54
C LEU A 133 11.63 2.32 -14.46
N THR A 134 10.72 3.27 -14.66
CA THR A 134 10.93 4.45 -15.51
C THR A 134 11.58 5.62 -14.77
N GLY A 135 11.57 5.58 -13.44
CA GLY A 135 12.17 6.59 -12.58
C GLY A 135 11.70 6.48 -11.13
N TRP A 136 11.87 7.57 -10.40
CA TRP A 136 11.32 7.75 -9.06
C TRP A 136 10.83 9.18 -8.83
N GLY A 137 9.97 9.40 -7.81
CA GLY A 137 9.45 10.73 -7.49
C GLY A 137 8.78 10.84 -6.12
N GLY A 138 8.45 12.07 -5.73
CA GLY A 138 7.67 12.38 -4.52
C GLY A 138 8.44 12.48 -3.21
N ILE A 139 9.75 12.22 -3.21
CA ILE A 139 10.57 12.35 -2.01
C ILE A 139 10.66 13.83 -1.61
N PRO A 140 10.46 14.16 -0.31
CA PRO A 140 10.59 15.52 0.18
C PRO A 140 11.99 16.11 -0.05
N SER A 141 12.06 17.40 -0.38
CA SER A 141 13.33 18.07 -0.72
C SER A 141 14.27 18.24 0.48
N TRP A 142 13.76 18.18 1.71
CA TRP A 142 14.58 18.23 2.93
C TRP A 142 15.38 16.95 3.15
N LEU A 143 14.94 15.81 2.61
CA LEU A 143 15.71 14.56 2.67
C LEU A 143 16.79 14.61 1.59
N THR A 144 17.99 15.03 1.96
CA THR A 144 19.08 15.26 0.99
C THR A 144 20.04 14.08 0.88
N SER A 145 20.22 13.32 1.96
CA SER A 145 21.19 12.23 2.02
C SER A 145 20.85 11.21 3.11
N ILE A 146 21.45 10.03 3.02
CA ILE A 146 21.35 8.93 3.98
C ILE A 146 22.76 8.46 4.36
N SER A 147 22.94 8.00 5.61
CA SER A 147 24.24 7.49 6.05
C SER A 147 24.61 6.25 5.24
N ARG A 148 25.86 6.18 4.80
CA ARG A 148 26.38 5.04 4.05
C ARG A 148 26.25 3.74 4.84
N THR A 149 26.30 3.77 6.17
CA THR A 149 26.16 2.58 7.03
C THR A 149 24.76 1.98 6.98
N GLU A 150 23.74 2.76 6.64
CA GLU A 150 22.34 2.31 6.59
C GLU A 150 21.96 1.64 5.25
N LEU A 151 22.89 1.59 4.29
CA LEU A 151 22.67 1.09 2.93
C LEU A 151 23.12 -0.37 2.72
N GLN A 152 23.59 -1.06 3.77
CA GLN A 152 23.98 -2.48 3.71
C GLN A 152 22.78 -3.39 3.98
N GLU A 153 21.68 -3.16 3.28
CA GLU A 153 20.40 -3.83 3.44
C GLU A 153 19.74 -4.03 2.06
N THR A 154 18.54 -4.60 2.05
CA THR A 154 17.75 -4.73 0.83
C THR A 154 17.20 -3.38 0.37
N CYS A 155 16.79 -3.28 -0.90
CA CYS A 155 16.14 -2.05 -1.37
C CYS A 155 14.82 -1.79 -0.62
N SER A 156 14.07 -2.83 -0.25
CA SER A 156 12.81 -2.72 0.51
C SER A 156 13.02 -2.19 1.92
N ASP A 157 14.09 -2.61 2.60
CA ASP A 157 14.47 -2.08 3.92
C ASP A 157 14.80 -0.58 3.85
N ILE A 158 15.59 -0.17 2.86
CA ILE A 158 15.96 1.24 2.66
C ILE A 158 14.73 2.09 2.34
N LEU A 159 13.85 1.63 1.44
CA LEU A 159 12.59 2.31 1.14
C LEU A 159 11.70 2.41 2.38
N THR A 160 11.65 1.36 3.20
CA THR A 160 10.88 1.35 4.45
C THR A 160 11.43 2.40 5.43
N LYS A 161 12.75 2.47 5.64
CA LYS A 161 13.38 3.50 6.48
C LYS A 161 13.06 4.92 6.01
N ILE A 162 13.16 5.17 4.70
CA ILE A 162 12.80 6.46 4.10
C ILE A 162 11.32 6.75 4.35
N SER A 163 10.45 5.77 4.17
CA SER A 163 9.00 5.93 4.33
C SER A 163 8.59 6.24 5.78
N GLU A 164 9.26 5.63 6.76
CA GLU A 164 9.08 5.89 8.18
C GLU A 164 9.56 7.29 8.55
N ALA A 165 10.73 7.70 8.04
CA ALA A 165 11.28 9.03 8.28
C ALA A 165 10.42 10.14 7.66
N CYS A 166 9.98 9.96 6.42
CA CYS A 166 9.22 10.95 5.68
C CYS A 166 7.71 10.92 5.94
N CYS A 167 7.23 9.96 6.73
CA CYS A 167 5.83 9.70 7.03
C CYS A 167 4.96 9.55 5.77
N GLY A 168 5.05 8.40 5.12
CA GLY A 168 4.25 8.09 3.92
C GLY A 168 4.51 6.69 3.41
N VAL A 169 4.12 6.41 2.16
CA VAL A 169 4.28 5.09 1.56
C VAL A 169 4.88 5.15 0.17
N PHE A 170 5.67 4.15 -0.20
CA PHE A 170 6.09 3.94 -1.58
C PHE A 170 5.12 3.04 -2.32
N TYR A 171 4.87 3.34 -3.59
CA TYR A 171 4.09 2.50 -4.49
C TYR A 171 4.60 2.65 -5.93
N ILE A 172 4.14 1.77 -6.82
CA ILE A 172 4.46 1.84 -8.24
C ILE A 172 3.27 2.37 -9.01
N THR A 173 3.50 3.41 -9.82
CA THR A 173 2.48 3.97 -10.70
C THR A 173 2.23 3.05 -11.90
N ASP A 174 1.14 3.29 -12.64
CA ASP A 174 0.83 2.48 -13.81
C ASP A 174 1.91 2.59 -14.90
N GLU A 175 2.62 3.72 -14.95
CA GLU A 175 3.77 4.02 -15.82
C GLU A 175 5.10 3.44 -15.32
N GLN A 176 5.08 2.56 -14.31
CA GLN A 176 6.27 1.94 -13.71
C GLN A 176 7.21 2.95 -13.03
N ASN A 177 6.69 4.04 -12.48
CA ASN A 177 7.48 4.97 -11.68
C ASN A 177 7.42 4.59 -10.19
N LEU A 178 8.55 4.61 -9.49
CA LEU A 178 8.59 4.42 -8.04
C LEU A 178 8.22 5.74 -7.35
N GLN A 179 7.03 5.82 -6.78
CA GLN A 179 6.48 7.06 -6.25
C GLN A 179 6.34 7.00 -4.73
N PHE A 180 6.83 8.04 -4.05
CA PHE A 180 6.51 8.29 -2.65
C PHE A 180 5.20 9.09 -2.55
N LEU A 181 4.28 8.61 -1.71
CA LEU A 181 3.06 9.29 -1.32
C LEU A 181 3.17 9.72 0.15
N PRO A 182 3.38 11.02 0.42
CA PRO A 182 3.36 11.51 1.78
C PRO A 182 1.99 11.37 2.44
N TYR A 183 1.97 11.13 3.76
CA TYR A 183 0.75 11.15 4.54
C TYR A 183 -0.01 12.48 4.38
N GLY A 184 -1.33 12.39 4.23
CA GLY A 184 -2.21 13.53 3.93
C GLY A 184 -2.33 13.89 2.44
N ASN A 185 -1.43 13.42 1.57
CA ASN A 185 -1.49 13.69 0.12
C ASN A 185 -2.27 12.63 -0.65
N THR A 186 -2.78 12.95 -1.84
CA THR A 186 -3.50 12.03 -2.77
C THR A 186 -2.71 11.79 -4.04
N SER A 187 -2.80 10.56 -4.56
CA SER A 187 -2.15 10.12 -5.80
C SER A 187 -3.07 10.18 -7.03
N GLY A 188 -4.34 10.54 -6.86
CA GLY A 188 -5.30 10.67 -7.96
C GLY A 188 -6.75 10.48 -7.51
N GLN A 189 -7.67 10.57 -8.48
CA GLN A 189 -9.10 10.40 -8.24
C GLN A 189 -9.76 9.58 -9.35
N VAL A 190 -10.69 8.71 -8.96
CA VAL A 190 -11.64 8.02 -9.84
C VAL A 190 -13.06 8.30 -9.38
N ASN A 191 -14.06 8.00 -10.21
CA ASN A 191 -15.46 8.18 -9.84
C ASN A 191 -16.16 6.83 -9.63
N ALA A 192 -17.06 6.81 -8.65
CA ALA A 192 -18.02 5.74 -8.46
C ALA A 192 -19.42 6.26 -8.77
N ASP A 193 -20.02 5.77 -9.86
CA ASP A 193 -21.33 6.23 -10.33
C ASP A 193 -22.50 5.49 -9.68
N VAL A 194 -22.25 4.27 -9.21
CA VAL A 194 -23.18 3.44 -8.45
C VAL A 194 -22.44 2.80 -7.30
N HIS A 195 -22.98 2.88 -6.09
CA HIS A 195 -22.37 2.30 -4.91
C HIS A 195 -23.43 1.90 -3.86
N THR A 196 -23.09 0.94 -3.00
CA THR A 196 -23.82 0.67 -1.77
C THR A 196 -23.63 1.80 -0.76
N ALA A 197 -24.44 1.84 0.30
CA ALA A 197 -24.21 2.76 1.40
C ALA A 197 -22.77 2.63 1.93
N LEU A 198 -22.16 3.77 2.25
CA LEU A 198 -20.85 3.82 2.89
C LEU A 198 -21.04 3.53 4.37
N ASP A 199 -20.31 2.53 4.88
CA ASP A 199 -20.22 2.27 6.31
C ASP A 199 -19.08 3.11 6.87
N VAL A 200 -19.42 4.21 7.56
CA VAL A 200 -18.44 5.20 8.04
C VAL A 200 -17.98 4.78 9.43
N GLY A 201 -16.67 4.66 9.59
CA GLY A 201 -16.01 4.30 10.83
C GLY A 201 -15.42 5.50 11.56
N CYS A 202 -14.39 5.24 12.36
CA CYS A 202 -13.71 6.26 13.15
C CYS A 202 -12.93 7.25 12.29
N GLU A 203 -12.82 8.48 12.80
CA GLU A 203 -11.94 9.51 12.25
C GLU A 203 -10.70 9.66 13.13
N PHE A 204 -9.56 9.96 12.51
CA PHE A 204 -8.32 10.29 13.18
C PHE A 204 -7.74 11.58 12.60
N THR A 205 -7.50 12.55 13.48
CA THR A 205 -6.81 13.79 13.18
C THR A 205 -5.65 13.92 14.15
N ALA A 206 -4.44 14.08 13.62
CA ALA A 206 -3.27 14.26 14.46
C ALA A 206 -3.34 15.62 15.18
N THR A 207 -3.20 15.64 16.50
CA THR A 207 -3.14 16.87 17.30
C THR A 207 -1.74 17.49 17.32
N GLY A 208 -0.72 16.68 17.04
CA GLY A 208 0.67 17.10 16.97
C GLY A 208 1.57 16.06 16.30
N ILE A 209 2.83 16.42 16.13
CA ILE A 209 3.91 15.52 15.71
C ILE A 209 5.08 15.61 16.68
N LYS A 210 5.70 14.46 16.93
CA LYS A 210 6.91 14.32 17.72
C LYS A 210 7.94 13.53 16.93
N CYS A 211 9.02 14.20 16.55
CA CYS A 211 10.16 13.61 15.87
C CYS A 211 11.35 13.48 16.82
N THR A 212 12.04 12.34 16.78
CA THR A 212 13.33 12.13 17.44
C THR A 212 14.39 11.89 16.37
N ASP A 213 15.39 12.77 16.31
CA ASP A 213 16.51 12.65 15.35
C ASP A 213 17.57 11.62 15.81
N GLY A 214 18.58 11.41 14.96
CA GLY A 214 19.67 10.46 15.23
C GLY A 214 20.55 10.85 16.43
N ASP A 215 20.56 12.12 16.82
CA ASP A 215 21.28 12.61 18.00
C ASP A 215 20.42 12.53 19.27
N GLY A 216 19.17 12.08 19.15
CA GLY A 216 18.21 11.97 20.24
C GLY A 216 17.50 13.28 20.59
N ASN A 217 17.64 14.34 19.77
CA ASN A 217 16.91 15.58 19.96
C ASN A 217 15.44 15.36 19.60
N VAL A 218 14.56 15.91 20.43
CA VAL A 218 13.13 15.81 20.25
C VAL A 218 12.60 17.12 19.68
N ILE A 219 11.98 17.03 18.51
CA ILE A 219 11.35 18.14 17.80
C ILE A 219 9.84 17.93 17.82
N THR A 220 9.08 18.91 18.29
CA THR A 220 7.62 18.83 18.37
C THR A 220 6.95 19.97 17.60
N ARG A 221 5.80 19.69 16.98
CA ARG A 221 4.87 20.69 16.42
C ARG A 221 3.43 20.32 16.81
N GLY A 222 2.54 21.31 16.90
CA GLY A 222 1.17 21.12 17.40
C GLY A 222 1.11 20.72 18.89
N ASP A 223 -0.02 20.17 19.32
CA ASP A 223 -0.18 19.56 20.65
C ASP A 223 0.28 18.09 20.61
N ALA A 224 1.59 17.91 20.79
CA ALA A 224 2.23 16.60 20.87
C ALA A 224 2.26 16.02 22.31
N SER A 225 1.49 16.58 23.25
CA SER A 225 1.46 16.13 24.65
C SER A 225 0.81 14.74 24.80
N ARG A 226 -0.13 14.41 23.91
CA ARG A 226 -0.85 13.14 23.88
C ARG A 226 -0.25 12.24 22.82
N LYS A 227 0.58 11.30 23.27
CA LYS A 227 1.25 10.32 22.39
C LYS A 227 0.30 9.59 21.43
N TYR A 228 -0.93 9.33 21.85
CA TYR A 228 -1.93 8.58 21.06
C TYR A 228 -2.68 9.42 20.03
N ASP A 229 -2.66 10.75 20.19
CA ASP A 229 -3.28 11.67 19.24
C ASP A 229 -2.20 12.29 18.32
N SER A 230 -0.93 11.86 18.44
CA SER A 230 0.21 12.51 17.78
C SER A 230 1.04 11.56 16.94
N ILE A 231 1.44 11.99 15.75
CA ILE A 231 2.35 11.24 14.89
C ILE A 231 3.73 11.21 15.57
N CYS A 232 4.30 10.02 15.75
CA CYS A 232 5.60 9.85 16.38
C CYS A 232 6.58 9.22 15.38
N ILE A 233 7.67 9.92 15.08
CA ILE A 233 8.71 9.48 14.15
C ILE A 233 10.04 9.43 14.91
N ALA A 234 10.76 8.32 14.79
CA ALA A 234 12.13 8.20 15.30
C ALA A 234 13.01 7.69 14.17
N SER A 235 13.93 8.53 13.68
CA SER A 235 14.77 8.21 12.54
C SER A 235 16.02 9.09 12.53
N GLU A 236 17.15 8.54 12.07
CA GLU A 236 18.37 9.33 11.84
C GLU A 236 18.21 10.35 10.70
N LEU A 237 17.21 10.15 9.82
CA LEU A 237 16.97 10.99 8.65
C LEU A 237 16.12 12.23 8.96
N ILE A 238 15.40 12.26 10.09
CA ILE A 238 14.45 13.33 10.37
C ILE A 238 15.18 14.62 10.76
N THR A 239 14.74 15.74 10.21
CA THR A 239 15.25 17.07 10.49
C THR A 239 14.13 17.97 11.01
N ASP A 240 14.47 19.14 11.56
CA ASP A 240 13.45 20.13 11.97
C ASP A 240 12.56 20.57 10.80
N SER A 241 13.15 20.82 9.63
CA SER A 241 12.40 21.12 8.40
C SER A 241 11.53 19.95 7.94
N GLY A 242 12.01 18.71 8.12
CA GLY A 242 11.20 17.53 7.84
C GLY A 242 9.99 17.39 8.76
N CYS A 243 10.18 17.63 10.07
CA CYS A 243 9.11 17.64 11.05
C CYS A 243 8.06 18.72 10.73
N GLU A 244 8.49 19.92 10.35
CA GLU A 244 7.61 21.01 9.92
C GLU A 244 6.79 20.67 8.68
N GLU A 245 7.43 20.13 7.62
CA GLU A 245 6.71 19.75 6.39
C GLU A 245 5.69 18.63 6.63
N ILE A 246 6.06 17.61 7.42
CA ILE A 246 5.13 16.52 7.76
C ILE A 246 3.95 17.07 8.56
N TRP A 247 4.19 17.95 9.54
CA TRP A 247 3.12 18.58 10.31
C TRP A 247 2.17 19.41 9.44
N GLY A 248 2.70 20.25 8.55
CA GLY A 248 1.88 21.11 7.68
C GLY A 248 0.92 20.32 6.78
N ARG A 249 1.28 19.08 6.42
CA ARG A 249 0.38 18.14 5.73
C ARG A 249 -0.61 17.48 6.68
N ALA A 250 -0.16 17.06 7.85
CA ALA A 250 -0.96 16.30 8.81
C ALA A 250 -2.03 17.16 9.52
N GLU A 251 -1.73 18.42 9.85
CA GLU A 251 -2.62 19.29 10.65
C GLU A 251 -3.96 19.59 9.97
N ASN A 252 -3.99 19.51 8.63
CA ASN A 252 -5.18 19.75 7.82
C ASN A 252 -5.80 18.46 7.28
N TYR A 253 -5.28 17.31 7.68
CA TYR A 253 -5.74 16.01 7.21
C TYR A 253 -6.48 15.25 8.31
N THR A 254 -7.69 14.82 7.98
CA THR A 254 -8.46 13.89 8.81
C THR A 254 -8.58 12.58 8.06
N HIS A 255 -8.03 11.52 8.65
CA HIS A 255 -8.22 10.17 8.16
C HIS A 255 -9.62 9.71 8.56
N ALA A 256 -10.50 9.51 7.60
CA ALA A 256 -11.84 8.96 7.83
C ALA A 256 -11.90 7.49 7.39
N ALA A 257 -12.11 6.59 8.34
CA ALA A 257 -12.29 5.18 8.03
C ALA A 257 -13.67 4.94 7.40
N TYR A 258 -13.73 4.06 6.41
CA TYR A 258 -15.01 3.61 5.86
C TYR A 258 -14.86 2.32 5.09
N SER A 259 -16.00 1.67 4.82
CA SER A 259 -16.07 0.59 3.84
C SER A 259 -17.24 0.76 2.87
N CYS A 260 -17.01 0.38 1.61
CA CYS A 260 -18.01 0.28 0.57
C CYS A 260 -17.90 -1.11 -0.04
N GLN A 261 -18.88 -1.97 0.27
CA GLN A 261 -18.88 -3.37 -0.17
C GLN A 261 -19.02 -3.52 -1.69
N ARG A 262 -19.79 -2.66 -2.36
CA ARG A 262 -19.97 -2.74 -3.81
C ARG A 262 -20.07 -1.36 -4.42
N CYS A 263 -19.12 -1.01 -5.28
CA CYS A 263 -19.20 0.15 -6.15
C CYS A 263 -18.81 -0.19 -7.58
N ARG A 264 -19.33 0.57 -8.54
CA ARG A 264 -18.89 0.55 -9.93
C ARG A 264 -17.97 1.74 -10.18
N LEU A 265 -16.75 1.45 -10.63
CA LEU A 265 -15.71 2.46 -10.87
C LEU A 265 -15.53 2.73 -12.37
N ASP A 266 -15.11 3.96 -12.70
CA ASP A 266 -14.68 4.33 -14.06
C ASP A 266 -13.19 4.05 -14.34
N GLY A 267 -12.42 3.69 -13.31
CA GLY A 267 -11.03 3.25 -13.38
C GLY A 267 -10.57 2.66 -12.05
N ILE A 268 -9.42 1.97 -12.03
CA ILE A 268 -8.82 1.52 -10.77
C ILE A 268 -8.09 2.71 -10.13
N PRO A 269 -8.42 3.12 -8.90
CA PRO A 269 -7.69 4.20 -8.25
C PRO A 269 -6.21 3.83 -8.05
N PRO A 270 -5.29 4.81 -8.14
CA PRO A 270 -3.92 4.60 -7.72
C PRO A 270 -3.86 4.35 -6.20
N THR A 271 -2.78 3.73 -5.73
CA THR A 271 -2.55 3.47 -4.29
C THR A 271 -2.60 4.79 -3.51
N GLY A 272 -3.45 4.87 -2.49
CA GLY A 272 -3.68 6.09 -1.70
C GLY A 272 -4.45 7.21 -2.43
N GLY A 273 -5.08 6.87 -3.56
CA GLY A 273 -5.95 7.76 -4.32
C GLY A 273 -7.27 8.04 -3.62
N THR A 274 -8.21 8.63 -4.37
CA THR A 274 -9.55 8.96 -3.88
C THR A 274 -10.63 8.44 -4.82
N VAL A 275 -11.81 8.16 -4.26
CA VAL A 275 -13.02 7.81 -5.00
C VAL A 275 -14.07 8.88 -4.73
N ASN A 276 -14.57 9.49 -5.80
CA ASN A 276 -15.72 10.38 -5.75
C ASN A 276 -17.00 9.54 -5.89
N PHE A 277 -17.67 9.29 -4.77
CA PHE A 277 -18.94 8.58 -4.71
C PHE A 277 -20.08 9.53 -5.05
N ALA A 278 -20.79 9.25 -6.14
CA ALA A 278 -21.87 10.09 -6.63
C ALA A 278 -22.92 10.37 -5.53
N GLY A 279 -22.98 11.61 -5.05
CA GLY A 279 -23.90 12.03 -3.99
C GLY A 279 -23.45 11.78 -2.55
N SER A 280 -22.30 11.12 -2.33
CA SER A 280 -21.74 10.87 -0.99
C SER A 280 -20.39 11.54 -0.74
N GLY A 281 -19.80 12.17 -1.75
CA GLY A 281 -18.56 12.94 -1.63
C GLY A 281 -17.30 12.15 -1.97
N ILE A 282 -16.15 12.73 -1.65
CA ILE A 282 -14.83 12.19 -2.02
C ILE A 282 -14.21 11.53 -0.79
N MET A 283 -13.84 10.26 -0.92
CA MET A 283 -13.25 9.47 0.15
C MET A 283 -11.91 8.86 -0.28
N ARG A 284 -11.02 8.61 0.67
CA ARG A 284 -9.69 8.01 0.43
C ARG A 284 -9.78 6.52 0.13
N ALA A 285 -9.04 6.03 -0.85
CA ALA A 285 -8.99 4.60 -1.16
C ALA A 285 -7.73 3.99 -0.54
N GLY A 286 -7.80 3.63 0.74
CA GLY A 286 -6.72 2.96 1.46
C GLY A 286 -6.57 1.50 1.01
N SER A 287 -7.68 0.83 0.69
CA SER A 287 -7.68 -0.52 0.13
C SER A 287 -8.76 -0.67 -0.94
N VAL A 288 -8.42 -1.36 -2.02
CA VAL A 288 -9.28 -1.59 -3.17
C VAL A 288 -9.08 -3.01 -3.67
N THR A 289 -10.19 -3.74 -3.79
CA THR A 289 -10.25 -5.02 -4.49
C THR A 289 -11.27 -4.91 -5.60
N ALA A 290 -10.81 -4.95 -6.84
CA ALA A 290 -11.63 -4.69 -8.02
C ALA A 290 -11.68 -5.91 -8.94
N SER A 291 -12.89 -6.38 -9.24
CA SER A 291 -13.16 -7.35 -10.29
C SER A 291 -13.38 -6.64 -11.63
N ILE A 292 -12.59 -7.02 -12.64
CA ILE A 292 -12.60 -6.40 -13.96
C ILE A 292 -13.24 -7.36 -14.96
N SER A 293 -14.25 -6.87 -15.68
CA SER A 293 -14.95 -7.64 -16.70
C SER A 293 -15.38 -6.75 -17.86
N LYS A 294 -15.90 -7.37 -18.93
CA LYS A 294 -16.52 -6.62 -20.05
C LYS A 294 -17.75 -5.80 -19.62
N ALA A 295 -18.38 -6.14 -18.49
CA ALA A 295 -19.50 -5.39 -17.94
C ALA A 295 -19.08 -4.12 -17.18
N GLY A 296 -17.78 -3.97 -16.88
CA GLY A 296 -17.20 -2.85 -16.14
C GLY A 296 -16.32 -3.31 -14.98
N ILE A 297 -15.98 -2.34 -14.14
CA ILE A 297 -15.14 -2.51 -12.94
C ILE A 297 -16.06 -2.48 -11.71
N PHE A 298 -16.11 -3.60 -10.99
CA PHE A 298 -16.85 -3.70 -9.72
C PHE A 298 -15.85 -3.87 -8.60
N ALA A 299 -15.92 -3.02 -7.59
CA ALA A 299 -14.92 -2.99 -6.53
C ALA A 299 -15.53 -2.96 -5.14
N GLU A 300 -14.77 -3.49 -4.21
CA GLU A 300 -14.86 -3.21 -2.79
C GLU A 300 -13.77 -2.19 -2.47
N VAL A 301 -14.15 -1.09 -1.83
CA VAL A 301 -13.22 0.00 -1.49
C VAL A 301 -13.37 0.34 -0.03
N SER A 302 -12.25 0.53 0.65
CA SER A 302 -12.23 0.94 2.04
C SER A 302 -11.09 1.90 2.33
N ASN A 303 -11.21 2.63 3.43
CA ASN A 303 -10.08 3.21 4.12
C ASN A 303 -10.05 2.53 5.51
N PRO A 304 -9.06 1.66 5.78
CA PRO A 304 -9.01 0.86 6.99
C PRO A 304 -9.06 1.72 8.25
N GLU A 305 -9.55 1.16 9.36
CA GLU A 305 -9.50 1.88 10.63
C GLU A 305 -8.05 2.19 11.04
N PRO A 306 -7.79 3.38 11.64
CA PRO A 306 -6.50 3.76 12.18
C PRO A 306 -5.86 2.73 13.11
N SER A 307 -6.72 2.00 13.84
CA SER A 307 -6.34 0.94 14.76
C SER A 307 -7.57 0.17 15.25
N ASP A 308 -7.41 -1.14 15.49
CA ASP A 308 -8.45 -1.99 16.08
C ASP A 308 -8.69 -1.72 17.60
N SER A 309 -8.03 -0.71 18.20
CA SER A 309 -8.20 -0.33 19.62
C SER A 309 -7.88 1.14 19.92
N GLU A 310 -8.50 1.73 20.95
CA GLU A 310 -8.27 3.14 21.38
C GLU A 310 -6.82 3.44 21.82
N ILE A 311 -6.03 2.40 22.13
CA ILE A 311 -4.62 2.48 22.54
C ILE A 311 -3.70 2.10 21.35
N GLY A 312 -4.28 1.75 20.21
CA GLY A 312 -3.72 0.98 19.11
C GLY A 312 -2.77 1.70 18.16
N MET A 313 -2.42 2.97 18.41
CA MET A 313 -1.27 3.64 17.79
C MET A 313 0.09 3.06 18.25
N ARG A 314 0.12 1.82 18.74
CA ARG A 314 1.33 1.12 19.16
C ARG A 314 1.91 0.33 18.00
N GLY A 315 3.14 0.74 17.65
CA GLY A 315 4.33 -0.03 17.24
C GLY A 315 4.19 -1.45 16.65
N ARG A 316 5.14 -1.76 15.76
CA ARG A 316 5.39 -3.06 15.10
C ARG A 316 4.88 -4.31 15.84
N ASN A 317 5.09 -4.42 17.16
CA ASN A 317 4.66 -5.55 17.98
C ASN A 317 3.13 -5.77 18.09
N LEU A 318 2.30 -4.72 18.06
CA LEU A 318 0.85 -4.85 18.05
C LEU A 318 0.30 -5.07 16.63
N ARG A 319 0.92 -4.49 15.60
CA ARG A 319 0.62 -4.83 14.19
C ARG A 319 1.00 -6.27 13.85
N GLU A 320 2.13 -6.77 14.38
CA GLU A 320 2.52 -8.18 14.29
C GLU A 320 1.62 -9.08 15.13
N SER A 321 1.10 -8.58 16.27
CA SER A 321 0.11 -9.31 17.06
C SER A 321 -1.24 -9.39 16.34
N ASP A 322 -1.72 -8.30 15.76
CA ASP A 322 -3.01 -8.24 15.05
C ASP A 322 -2.95 -8.99 13.71
N SER A 323 -1.81 -8.95 13.01
CA SER A 323 -1.58 -9.81 11.86
C SER A 323 -1.57 -11.29 12.26
N LYS A 324 -0.90 -11.66 13.36
CA LYS A 324 -0.95 -13.03 13.93
C LYS A 324 -2.33 -13.43 14.45
N VAL A 325 -3.11 -12.50 15.00
CA VAL A 325 -4.50 -12.72 15.46
C VAL A 325 -5.45 -12.91 14.28
N ARG A 326 -5.26 -12.19 13.16
CA ARG A 326 -6.00 -12.44 11.91
C ARG A 326 -5.69 -13.82 11.31
N TYR A 327 -4.47 -14.33 11.48
CA TYR A 327 -4.10 -15.70 11.11
C TYR A 327 -4.46 -16.77 12.15
N GLY A 328 -4.93 -16.39 13.36
CA GLY A 328 -4.95 -17.27 14.53
C GLY A 328 -6.20 -17.17 15.42
N ARG A 329 -7.39 -16.91 14.89
CA ARG A 329 -8.63 -17.07 15.67
C ARG A 329 -8.93 -18.55 15.94
N SER A 330 -8.30 -19.09 16.98
CA SER A 330 -8.92 -20.02 17.93
C SER A 330 -8.11 -20.01 19.23
N GLY A 331 -8.71 -19.56 20.33
CA GLY A 331 -8.18 -19.71 21.69
C GLY A 331 -7.92 -18.39 22.43
N ALA A 332 -8.51 -18.26 23.62
CA ALA A 332 -8.36 -17.10 24.49
C ALA A 332 -6.94 -17.02 25.09
N MET A 333 -6.29 -15.86 25.01
CA MET A 333 -4.95 -15.61 25.57
C MET A 333 -5.03 -14.93 26.94
N MET A 334 -4.19 -15.35 27.89
CA MET A 334 -3.99 -14.66 29.17
C MET A 334 -2.51 -14.27 29.32
N PHE A 335 -2.25 -13.00 29.70
CA PHE A 335 -0.88 -12.47 29.84
C PHE A 335 -0.35 -12.70 31.25
N THR A 336 0.81 -13.34 31.40
CA THR A 336 1.51 -13.44 32.70
C THR A 336 2.90 -12.78 32.65
N LYS A 337 3.25 -12.09 33.73
CA LYS A 337 4.39 -11.17 33.82
C LYS A 337 5.77 -11.83 33.77
N TYR A 338 5.87 -13.16 33.89
CA TYR A 338 7.15 -13.85 34.11
C TYR A 338 7.49 -14.97 33.11
N GLN A 339 6.60 -15.31 32.16
CA GLN A 339 6.86 -16.40 31.21
C GLN A 339 6.57 -16.08 29.74
N GLY A 340 6.09 -14.88 29.40
CA GLY A 340 5.63 -14.59 28.04
C GLY A 340 4.27 -15.24 27.73
N VAL A 341 3.86 -15.19 26.45
CA VAL A 341 2.53 -15.64 25.99
C VAL A 341 2.39 -17.15 26.17
N VAL A 342 1.40 -17.57 26.97
CA VAL A 342 1.01 -18.98 27.12
C VAL A 342 -0.30 -19.19 26.37
N MET A 343 -0.30 -20.07 25.37
CA MET A 343 -1.55 -20.56 24.77
C MET A 343 -2.20 -21.54 25.75
N VAL A 344 -3.44 -21.27 26.14
CA VAL A 344 -4.23 -22.18 26.96
C VAL A 344 -5.25 -22.85 26.04
N ASP A 345 -4.98 -24.09 25.62
CA ASP A 345 -5.99 -24.89 24.94
C ASP A 345 -7.13 -25.15 25.92
N GLY A 346 -8.30 -24.61 25.60
CA GLY A 346 -9.54 -24.88 26.30
C GLY A 346 -10.02 -26.30 26.00
N GLU A 347 -9.53 -27.28 26.74
CA GLU A 347 -10.26 -28.53 26.91
C GLU A 347 -11.36 -28.32 27.96
N GLU A 348 -12.58 -28.07 27.48
CA GLU A 348 -13.79 -28.22 28.28
C GLU A 348 -14.02 -29.72 28.52
N LYS A 349 -13.45 -30.27 29.60
CA LYS A 349 -13.86 -31.58 30.10
C LYS A 349 -15.24 -31.47 30.73
N VAL A 350 -16.27 -31.77 29.94
CA VAL A 350 -17.57 -32.20 30.46
C VAL A 350 -17.35 -33.56 31.14
N ASN A 351 -17.17 -33.55 32.46
CA ASN A 351 -17.30 -34.76 33.26
C ASN A 351 -18.79 -35.08 33.40
N SER A 352 -19.31 -35.90 32.50
CA SER A 352 -20.47 -36.75 32.77
C SER A 352 -19.98 -38.00 33.51
N GLY A 353 -20.06 -37.95 34.83
CA GLY A 353 -19.83 -39.05 35.76
C GLY A 353 -20.52 -38.76 37.08
#